data_AF-N0BEG0-F1
#
_entry.id   AF-N0BEG0-F1
#
_cell.length_a   1.000
_cell.length_b   1.000
_cell.length_c   1.000
_cell.angle_alpha   90.00
_cell.angle_beta   90.00
_cell.angle_gamma   90.00
#
_symmetry.space_group_name_H-M   'P 1'
#
loop_
_entity.id
_entity.type
_entity.pdbx_description
1 polymer ?
#
loop_
_entity_poly.entity_id
_entity_poly.type
_entity_poly.pdbx_seq_one_letter_code
_entity_poly.pdbx_strand_id
1 'polypeptide(L)'
;MFFEKSISVNWFRGNYKIILFLILIVAVFPEIYLYPVFLLVVKPAGEEKINEILLYVNETNNTFEKLERIAKWEVRDFTNAYNNNPNFAIDPFFRYPIYFDGNVKVRALAPLIPELSNNPYWIAFFKVGACGELASLFSEVSKQAGFETRIVRTEGEDHTWVELKIDDEWIHADPTLYFINYHYHQNLRWVDNPRFYDSKWFNVSKVFVKDTNGDVTEKYTDVGTLRVYLSEPADRIVVKTMKKEKEREVTTIDVNASTVNIELGGKKYNITAEKDLIPCLVVLQDTKEVEVVEGKQTAIELSPTNLEIKPLFYLSMLLLVEIAVLLFIWRKKRKGNYCKLSLSSINFILSIGFFSISFTIPYISLSVLSISGFSTI
;
A
#
# COMPACT_ATOMS: atom_id res chain seq x y z
N MET A 1 -41.77 9.89 -17.52
CA MET A 1 -41.72 8.58 -18.22
C MET A 1 -40.24 8.20 -18.34
N PHE A 2 -39.67 7.58 -17.30
CA PHE A 2 -38.29 7.09 -17.32
C PHE A 2 -38.31 5.65 -17.85
N PHE A 3 -37.72 5.42 -19.02
CA PHE A 3 -37.48 4.07 -19.54
C PHE A 3 -36.26 3.48 -18.82
N GLU A 4 -36.49 2.70 -17.76
CA GLU A 4 -35.47 1.75 -17.27
C GLU A 4 -35.31 0.64 -18.31
N LYS A 5 -34.41 0.84 -19.26
CA LYS A 5 -33.97 -0.24 -20.15
C LYS A 5 -33.02 -1.12 -19.33
N SER A 6 -33.55 -2.19 -18.73
CA SER A 6 -32.72 -3.17 -18.01
C SER A 6 -31.68 -3.74 -18.99
N ILE A 7 -30.41 -3.41 -18.80
CA ILE A 7 -29.32 -4.03 -19.54
C ILE A 7 -29.35 -5.52 -19.17
N SER A 8 -29.71 -6.39 -20.14
CA SER A 8 -29.91 -7.79 -19.83
C SER A 8 -28.60 -8.44 -19.35
N VAL A 9 -28.65 -9.15 -18.23
CA VAL A 9 -27.53 -9.91 -17.63
C VAL A 9 -26.86 -10.86 -18.64
N ASN A 10 -27.61 -11.28 -19.67
CA ASN A 10 -27.10 -12.12 -20.76
C ASN A 10 -26.05 -11.43 -21.64
N TRP A 11 -26.11 -10.09 -21.79
CA TRP A 11 -25.12 -9.35 -22.57
C TRP A 11 -23.75 -9.35 -21.88
N PHE A 12 -23.72 -9.13 -20.56
CA PHE A 12 -22.48 -9.21 -19.78
C PHE A 12 -21.86 -10.61 -19.82
N ARG A 13 -22.68 -11.67 -19.75
CA ARG A 13 -22.19 -13.06 -19.84
C ARG A 13 -21.58 -13.43 -21.19
N GLY A 14 -22.04 -12.83 -22.27
CA GLY A 14 -21.44 -13.02 -23.60
C GLY A 14 -20.11 -12.28 -23.76
N ASN A 15 -19.97 -11.12 -23.10
CA ASN A 15 -18.90 -10.17 -23.36
C ASN A 15 -17.89 -10.01 -22.22
N TYR A 16 -18.00 -10.72 -21.09
CA TYR A 16 -17.11 -10.53 -19.94
C TYR A 16 -15.62 -10.68 -20.29
N LYS A 17 -15.26 -11.55 -21.24
CA LYS A 17 -13.87 -11.68 -21.70
C LYS A 17 -13.36 -10.41 -22.38
N ILE A 18 -14.22 -9.77 -23.18
CA ILE A 18 -13.91 -8.49 -23.83
C ILE A 18 -13.80 -7.41 -22.77
N ILE A 19 -14.73 -7.36 -21.80
CA ILE A 19 -14.69 -6.40 -20.70
C ILE A 19 -13.42 -6.57 -19.86
N LEU A 20 -13.08 -7.80 -19.46
CA LEU A 20 -11.86 -8.10 -18.71
C LEU A 20 -10.60 -7.72 -19.50
N PHE A 21 -10.58 -8.03 -20.80
CA PHE A 21 -9.49 -7.63 -21.67
C PHE A 21 -9.35 -6.10 -21.76
N LEU A 22 -10.45 -5.36 -21.87
CA LEU A 22 -10.46 -3.90 -21.85
C LEU A 22 -9.97 -3.35 -20.50
N ILE A 23 -10.40 -3.92 -19.38
CA ILE A 23 -9.91 -3.55 -18.04
C ILE A 23 -8.40 -3.78 -17.94
N LEU A 24 -7.90 -4.92 -18.42
CA LEU A 24 -6.48 -5.23 -18.43
C LEU A 24 -5.70 -4.23 -19.29
N ILE A 25 -6.21 -3.89 -20.48
CA ILE A 25 -5.62 -2.85 -21.32
C ILE A 25 -5.58 -1.53 -20.56
N VAL A 26 -6.68 -1.07 -19.98
CA VAL A 26 -6.72 0.20 -19.24
C VAL A 26 -5.78 0.19 -18.03
N ALA A 27 -5.61 -0.96 -17.36
CA ALA A 27 -4.68 -1.12 -16.26
C ALA A 27 -3.21 -1.08 -16.70
N VAL A 28 -2.86 -1.70 -17.83
CA VAL A 28 -1.46 -1.84 -18.27
C VAL A 28 -1.01 -0.70 -19.20
N PHE A 29 -1.93 -0.08 -19.93
CA PHE A 29 -1.63 0.95 -20.93
C PHE A 29 -0.82 2.14 -20.40
N PRO A 30 -1.11 2.71 -19.21
CA PRO A 30 -0.28 3.77 -18.64
C PRO A 30 1.19 3.38 -18.49
N GLU A 31 1.47 2.14 -18.10
CA GLU A 31 2.84 1.64 -17.92
C GLU A 31 3.59 1.52 -19.26
N ILE A 32 2.91 0.97 -20.27
CA ILE A 32 3.46 0.82 -21.63
C ILE A 32 3.87 2.17 -22.21
N TYR A 33 3.13 3.24 -21.90
CA TYR A 33 3.42 4.57 -22.39
C TYR A 33 4.43 5.32 -21.50
N LEU A 34 4.22 5.30 -20.18
CA LEU A 34 5.02 6.09 -19.24
C LEU A 34 6.41 5.54 -19.05
N TYR A 35 6.63 4.23 -19.16
CA TYR A 35 7.97 3.65 -18.96
C TYR A 35 8.96 4.03 -20.06
N PRO A 36 8.62 3.97 -21.37
CA PRO A 36 9.47 4.55 -22.41
C PRO A 36 9.69 6.06 -22.25
N VAL A 37 8.64 6.83 -21.91
CA VAL A 37 8.78 8.27 -21.63
C VAL A 37 9.72 8.50 -20.45
N PHE A 38 9.66 7.65 -19.43
CA PHE A 38 10.57 7.69 -18.30
C PHE A 38 12.02 7.50 -18.76
N LEU A 39 12.31 6.42 -19.48
CA LEU A 39 13.67 6.11 -19.91
C LEU A 39 14.25 7.14 -20.88
N LEU A 40 13.44 7.67 -21.78
CA LEU A 40 13.92 8.53 -22.87
C LEU A 40 13.89 10.03 -22.54
N VAL A 41 13.04 10.46 -21.61
CA VAL A 41 12.83 11.89 -21.33
C VAL A 41 13.02 12.19 -19.85
N VAL A 42 12.23 11.56 -18.98
CA VAL A 42 12.17 11.95 -17.56
C VAL A 42 13.49 11.63 -16.85
N LYS A 43 14.04 10.43 -17.04
CA LYS A 43 15.26 10.00 -16.38
C LYS A 43 16.47 10.84 -16.79
N PRO A 44 16.78 11.04 -18.09
CA PRO A 44 17.90 11.89 -18.49
C PRO A 44 17.77 13.33 -17.99
N ALA A 45 16.58 13.94 -18.08
CA ALA A 45 16.37 15.31 -17.61
C ALA A 45 16.39 15.42 -16.08
N GLY A 46 15.90 14.40 -15.36
CA GLY A 46 16.03 14.31 -13.91
C GLY A 46 17.48 14.18 -13.45
N GLU A 47 18.27 13.37 -14.17
CA GLU A 47 19.71 13.20 -13.94
C GLU A 47 20.48 14.49 -14.21
N GLU A 48 20.18 15.20 -15.29
CA GLU A 48 20.75 16.53 -15.58
C GLU A 48 20.51 17.51 -14.42
N LYS A 49 19.26 17.61 -13.93
CA LYS A 49 18.92 18.47 -12.79
C LYS A 49 19.66 18.09 -11.49
N ILE A 50 19.89 16.80 -11.26
CA ILE A 50 20.68 16.32 -10.11
C ILE A 50 22.15 16.70 -10.29
N ASN A 51 22.72 16.49 -11.48
CA ASN A 51 24.10 16.85 -11.77
C ASN A 51 24.34 18.36 -11.62
N GLU A 52 23.39 19.20 -12.03
CA GLU A 52 23.47 20.66 -11.84
C GLU A 52 23.65 21.05 -10.38
N ILE A 53 22.87 20.47 -9.44
CA ILE A 53 23.02 20.78 -8.01
C ILE A 53 24.32 20.21 -7.43
N LEU A 54 24.76 19.04 -7.91
CA LEU A 54 26.00 18.41 -7.44
C LEU A 54 27.24 19.25 -7.73
N LEU A 55 27.27 20.01 -8.84
CA LEU A 55 28.37 20.95 -9.13
C LEU A 55 28.56 21.95 -7.98
N TYR A 56 27.48 22.60 -7.52
CA TYR A 56 27.54 23.57 -6.42
C TYR A 56 27.80 22.92 -5.06
N VAL A 57 27.27 21.72 -4.83
CA VAL A 57 27.46 20.99 -3.58
C VAL A 57 28.91 20.53 -3.43
N ASN A 58 29.56 20.10 -4.52
CA ASN A 58 30.95 19.62 -4.48
C ASN A 58 31.97 20.73 -4.22
N GLU A 59 31.64 21.98 -4.57
CA GLU A 59 32.46 23.16 -4.27
C GLU A 59 32.33 23.62 -2.80
N THR A 60 31.34 23.11 -2.07
CA THR A 60 31.07 23.49 -0.67
C THR A 60 31.85 22.60 0.29
N ASN A 61 32.68 23.15 1.17
CA ASN A 61 33.49 22.32 2.09
C ASN A 61 32.72 21.91 3.37
N ASN A 62 31.76 22.70 3.83
CA ASN A 62 31.04 22.42 5.06
C ASN A 62 29.94 21.37 4.84
N THR A 63 29.98 20.29 5.62
CA THR A 63 29.02 19.18 5.53
C THR A 63 27.56 19.63 5.66
N PHE A 64 27.22 20.43 6.67
CA PHE A 64 25.84 20.87 6.88
C PHE A 64 25.38 21.85 5.81
N GLU A 65 26.27 22.71 5.31
CA GLU A 65 25.98 23.59 4.19
C GLU A 65 25.69 22.81 2.90
N LYS A 66 26.42 21.71 2.64
CA LYS A 66 26.11 20.79 1.53
C LYS A 66 24.68 20.26 1.65
N LEU A 67 24.31 19.73 2.83
CA LEU A 67 22.99 19.16 3.08
C LEU A 67 21.88 20.21 2.95
N GLU A 68 22.09 21.40 3.48
CA GLU A 68 21.14 22.51 3.35
C GLU A 68 20.96 22.93 1.88
N ARG A 69 22.03 22.97 1.09
CA ARG A 69 21.94 23.27 -0.35
C ARG A 69 21.12 22.22 -1.10
N ILE A 70 21.32 20.93 -0.80
CA ILE A 70 20.53 19.83 -1.37
C ILE A 70 19.06 19.99 -0.99
N ALA A 71 18.75 20.11 0.31
CA ALA A 71 17.38 20.23 0.79
C ALA A 71 16.67 21.47 0.22
N LYS A 72 17.37 22.61 0.13
CA LYS A 72 16.85 23.84 -0.47
C LYS A 72 16.52 23.68 -1.94
N TRP A 73 17.42 23.07 -2.71
CA TRP A 73 17.18 22.79 -4.12
C TRP A 73 16.01 21.82 -4.32
N GLU A 74 15.89 20.84 -3.43
CA GLU A 74 14.82 19.86 -3.48
C GLU A 74 13.44 20.51 -3.29
N VAL A 75 13.27 21.32 -2.24
CA VAL A 75 11.95 21.82 -1.82
C VAL A 75 11.48 23.09 -2.52
N ARG A 76 12.38 23.87 -3.13
CA ARG A 76 12.11 25.23 -3.66
C ARG A 76 10.89 25.31 -4.57
N ASP A 77 10.73 24.34 -5.47
CA ASP A 77 9.67 24.25 -6.48
C ASP A 77 8.85 22.95 -6.33
N PHE A 78 8.85 22.36 -5.14
CA PHE A 78 8.20 21.09 -4.86
C PHE A 78 6.71 21.25 -4.52
N THR A 79 5.83 20.51 -5.21
CA THR A 79 4.40 20.45 -4.88
C THR A 79 4.14 19.34 -3.88
N ASN A 80 3.72 19.71 -2.67
CA ASN A 80 3.33 18.75 -1.64
C ASN A 80 1.94 18.15 -1.94
N ALA A 81 1.88 16.84 -2.12
CA ALA A 81 0.68 16.11 -2.45
C ALA A 81 -0.31 15.94 -1.28
N TYR A 82 0.08 16.22 -0.03
CA TYR A 82 -0.86 16.14 1.11
C TYR A 82 -1.84 17.32 1.16
N ASN A 83 -1.38 18.50 0.74
CA ASN A 83 -2.15 19.74 0.83
C ASN A 83 -2.80 20.11 -0.52
N ASN A 84 -2.52 19.35 -1.57
CA ASN A 84 -3.00 19.61 -2.92
C ASN A 84 -3.67 18.36 -3.47
N ASN A 85 -4.94 18.51 -3.88
CA ASN A 85 -5.61 17.46 -4.62
C ASN A 85 -5.10 17.44 -6.07
N PRO A 86 -4.94 16.26 -6.69
CA PRO A 86 -4.59 16.20 -8.10
C PRO A 86 -5.72 16.78 -8.95
N ASN A 87 -5.36 17.41 -10.07
CA ASN A 87 -6.32 17.94 -11.03
C ASN A 87 -7.05 16.81 -11.77
N PHE A 88 -6.32 15.73 -12.09
CA PHE A 88 -6.86 14.47 -12.61
C PHE A 88 -5.81 13.35 -12.46
N ALA A 89 -6.10 12.14 -12.95
CA ALA A 89 -5.14 11.05 -13.03
C ALA A 89 -5.10 10.48 -14.45
N ILE A 90 -3.94 9.99 -14.88
CA ILE A 90 -3.76 9.35 -16.21
C ILE A 90 -4.62 8.08 -16.32
N ASP A 91 -4.87 7.42 -15.19
CA ASP A 91 -5.54 6.13 -15.14
C ASP A 91 -6.62 6.10 -14.05
N PRO A 92 -7.66 5.24 -14.18
CA PRO A 92 -8.78 5.22 -13.25
C PRO A 92 -8.43 4.68 -11.86
N PHE A 93 -7.23 4.12 -11.68
CA PHE A 93 -6.75 3.62 -10.39
C PHE A 93 -5.92 4.68 -9.63
N PHE A 94 -5.83 5.91 -10.15
CA PHE A 94 -5.10 7.02 -9.53
C PHE A 94 -3.63 6.69 -9.23
N ARG A 95 -2.99 5.84 -10.05
CA ARG A 95 -1.56 5.51 -9.86
C ARG A 95 -0.66 6.66 -10.30
N TYR A 96 -1.13 7.43 -11.29
CA TYR A 96 -0.44 8.59 -11.84
C TYR A 96 -1.25 9.88 -11.74
N PRO A 97 -1.42 10.45 -10.52
CA PRO A 97 -2.07 11.74 -10.36
C PRO A 97 -1.25 12.87 -11.00
N ILE A 98 -1.96 13.81 -11.63
CA ILE A 98 -1.43 14.99 -12.31
C ILE A 98 -1.81 16.25 -11.55
N TYR A 99 -0.83 17.14 -11.40
CA TYR A 99 -0.95 18.42 -10.71
C TYR A 99 -0.56 19.55 -11.68
N PHE A 100 -1.33 20.64 -11.66
CA PHE A 100 -1.08 21.86 -12.39
C PHE A 100 -0.69 22.96 -11.41
N ASP A 101 0.60 23.11 -11.19
CA ASP A 101 1.18 24.08 -10.25
C ASP A 101 2.29 24.86 -10.98
N GLY A 102 1.86 25.78 -11.85
CA GLY A 102 2.70 26.48 -12.82
C GLY A 102 3.19 25.62 -13.99
N ASN A 103 3.39 24.31 -13.76
CA ASN A 103 3.80 23.31 -14.74
C ASN A 103 3.00 22.01 -14.54
N VAL A 104 3.04 21.12 -15.55
CA VAL A 104 2.49 19.77 -15.44
C VAL A 104 3.43 18.91 -14.59
N LYS A 105 2.90 18.38 -13.49
CA LYS A 105 3.63 17.49 -12.58
C LYS A 105 2.91 16.17 -12.47
N VAL A 106 3.64 15.07 -12.62
CA VAL A 106 3.09 13.72 -12.51
C VAL A 106 3.73 13.02 -11.33
N ARG A 107 2.94 12.46 -10.43
CA ARG A 107 3.43 11.63 -9.31
C ARG A 107 3.20 10.15 -9.64
N ALA A 108 4.09 9.26 -9.21
CA ALA A 108 3.93 7.81 -9.37
C ALA A 108 3.72 7.15 -7.99
N LEU A 109 2.47 6.81 -7.67
CA LEU A 109 2.08 6.31 -6.33
C LEU A 109 2.28 4.80 -6.20
N ALA A 110 1.54 4.03 -6.99
CA ALA A 110 1.54 2.57 -6.97
C ALA A 110 1.58 2.04 -8.42
N PRO A 111 2.65 2.37 -9.18
CA PRO A 111 2.83 1.88 -10.54
C PRO A 111 2.94 0.35 -10.55
N LEU A 112 2.54 -0.28 -11.65
CA LEU A 112 2.79 -1.72 -11.83
C LEU A 112 4.27 -2.01 -12.05
N ILE A 113 5.02 -1.01 -12.51
CA ILE A 113 6.49 -1.01 -12.61
C ILE A 113 7.03 -0.33 -11.34
N PRO A 114 7.48 -1.10 -10.32
CA PRO A 114 7.85 -0.55 -9.02
C PRO A 114 8.96 0.50 -9.09
N GLU A 115 9.83 0.42 -10.10
CA GLU A 115 10.95 1.33 -10.33
C GLU A 115 10.53 2.78 -10.60
N LEU A 116 9.26 3.04 -10.93
CA LEU A 116 8.74 4.40 -11.10
C LEU A 116 8.33 5.04 -9.76
N SER A 117 7.96 4.24 -8.76
CA SER A 117 7.54 4.75 -7.44
C SER A 117 8.75 5.23 -6.66
N ASN A 118 8.67 6.42 -6.08
CA ASN A 118 9.76 7.02 -5.33
C ASN A 118 11.09 7.09 -6.11
N ASN A 119 11.04 7.12 -7.46
CA ASN A 119 12.23 7.19 -8.28
C ASN A 119 12.85 8.59 -8.22
N PRO A 120 14.11 8.75 -7.80
CA PRO A 120 14.72 10.06 -7.59
C PRO A 120 14.76 10.90 -8.87
N TYR A 121 15.00 10.30 -10.05
CA TYR A 121 15.01 11.04 -11.32
C TYR A 121 13.62 11.52 -11.73
N TRP A 122 12.58 10.70 -11.49
CA TRP A 122 11.19 11.10 -11.70
C TRP A 122 10.82 12.29 -10.81
N ILE A 123 11.21 12.24 -9.53
CA ILE A 123 10.94 13.28 -8.54
C ILE A 123 11.72 14.55 -8.86
N ALA A 124 13.00 14.45 -9.25
CA ALA A 124 13.82 15.59 -9.67
C ALA A 124 13.22 16.30 -10.90
N PHE A 125 12.66 15.53 -11.84
CA PHE A 125 12.03 16.07 -13.03
C PHE A 125 10.73 16.80 -12.71
N PHE A 126 9.76 16.15 -12.04
CA PHE A 126 8.42 16.67 -11.82
C PHE A 126 8.23 17.50 -10.55
N LYS A 127 9.11 17.36 -9.54
CA LYS A 127 9.05 18.10 -8.27
C LYS A 127 7.67 18.03 -7.61
N VAL A 128 7.17 16.80 -7.39
CA VAL A 128 5.88 16.53 -6.73
C VAL A 128 5.95 15.24 -5.92
N GLY A 129 5.33 15.23 -4.75
CA GLY A 129 5.30 14.04 -3.89
C GLY A 129 4.93 14.34 -2.44
N ALA A 130 5.28 13.41 -1.57
CA ALA A 130 5.12 13.45 -0.12
C ALA A 130 6.47 13.13 0.55
N CYS A 131 6.45 12.72 1.82
CA CYS A 131 7.66 12.41 2.59
C CYS A 131 8.49 11.27 1.98
N GLY A 132 7.86 10.24 1.40
CA GLY A 132 8.57 9.15 0.72
C GLY A 132 9.38 9.62 -0.50
N GLU A 133 8.80 10.49 -1.32
CA GLU A 133 9.47 11.05 -2.49
C GLU A 133 10.59 12.02 -2.08
N LEU A 134 10.34 12.91 -1.11
CA LEU A 134 11.38 13.79 -0.58
C LEU A 134 12.55 12.99 0.02
N ALA A 135 12.28 11.99 0.85
CA ALA A 135 13.34 11.14 1.40
C ALA A 135 14.14 10.43 0.30
N SER A 136 13.47 9.96 -0.75
CA SER A 136 14.13 9.22 -1.83
C SER A 136 15.02 10.11 -2.70
N LEU A 137 14.54 11.31 -3.09
CA LEU A 137 15.35 12.26 -3.84
C LEU A 137 16.50 12.81 -2.98
N PHE A 138 16.25 13.22 -1.75
CA PHE A 138 17.29 13.69 -0.82
C PHE A 138 18.39 12.64 -0.61
N SER A 139 18.01 11.37 -0.38
CA SER A 139 18.95 10.25 -0.17
C SER A 139 19.82 10.02 -1.40
N GLU A 140 19.25 10.04 -2.60
CA GLU A 140 19.99 9.83 -3.84
C GLU A 140 20.99 10.97 -4.11
N VAL A 141 20.55 12.23 -4.02
CA VAL A 141 21.45 13.37 -4.26
C VAL A 141 22.55 13.43 -3.20
N SER A 142 22.23 13.16 -1.94
CA SER A 142 23.24 13.08 -0.87
C SER A 142 24.23 11.93 -1.11
N LYS A 143 23.75 10.78 -1.58
CA LYS A 143 24.61 9.65 -1.95
C LYS A 143 25.59 10.01 -3.06
N GLN A 144 25.10 10.67 -4.12
CA GLN A 144 25.95 11.15 -5.21
C GLN A 144 26.92 12.28 -4.78
N ALA A 145 26.57 13.03 -3.72
CA ALA A 145 27.46 14.01 -3.08
C ALA A 145 28.52 13.37 -2.14
N GLY A 146 28.58 12.04 -2.06
CA GLY A 146 29.59 11.29 -1.32
C GLY A 146 29.18 10.84 0.08
N PHE A 147 27.92 10.99 0.47
CA PHE A 147 27.43 10.51 1.77
C PHE A 147 26.97 9.05 1.70
N GLU A 148 27.24 8.27 2.75
CA GLU A 148 26.51 7.01 2.95
C GLU A 148 25.11 7.38 3.49
N THR A 149 24.06 6.85 2.86
CA THR A 149 22.67 7.19 3.23
C THR A 149 21.83 5.93 3.40
N ARG A 150 20.80 6.02 4.23
CA ARG A 150 19.73 5.02 4.32
C ARG A 150 18.38 5.70 4.56
N ILE A 151 17.33 5.16 3.95
CA ILE A 151 15.97 5.62 4.18
C ILE A 151 15.40 4.88 5.38
N VAL A 152 14.76 5.63 6.28
CA VAL A 152 14.10 5.11 7.48
C VAL A 152 12.64 5.50 7.48
N ARG A 153 11.79 4.64 8.01
CA ARG A 153 10.33 4.81 7.99
C ARG A 153 9.67 4.31 9.26
N THR A 154 8.50 4.88 9.56
CA THR A 154 7.53 4.32 10.49
C THR A 154 6.25 3.99 9.71
N GLU A 155 5.83 2.74 9.77
CA GLU A 155 4.59 2.29 9.11
C GLU A 155 3.34 2.76 9.89
N GLY A 156 3.42 2.75 11.22
CA GLY A 156 2.33 3.16 12.09
C GLY A 156 1.93 4.62 11.91
N GLU A 157 2.92 5.50 11.83
CA GLU A 157 2.70 6.93 11.63
C GLU A 157 2.82 7.35 10.17
N ASP A 158 3.13 6.42 9.25
CA ASP A 158 3.16 6.63 7.80
C ASP A 158 3.98 7.89 7.46
N HIS A 159 5.25 7.82 7.86
CA HIS A 159 6.26 8.87 7.65
C HIS A 159 7.61 8.24 7.27
N THR A 160 8.42 8.97 6.50
CA THR A 160 9.70 8.49 5.96
C THR A 160 10.69 9.66 5.88
N TRP A 161 11.94 9.40 6.24
CA TRP A 161 13.04 10.37 6.21
C TRP A 161 14.38 9.67 5.94
N VAL A 162 15.49 10.39 6.04
CA VAL A 162 16.84 9.91 5.69
C VAL A 162 17.75 9.91 6.91
N GLU A 163 18.64 8.94 6.99
CA GLU A 163 19.82 9.02 7.83
C GLU A 163 21.07 9.05 6.96
N LEU A 164 22.03 9.88 7.33
CA LEU A 164 23.33 9.99 6.67
C LEU A 164 24.43 9.60 7.64
N LYS A 165 25.47 8.93 7.14
CA LYS A 165 26.65 8.65 7.95
C LYS A 165 27.62 9.83 7.89
N ILE A 166 27.88 10.46 9.03
CA ILE A 166 28.80 11.58 9.20
C ILE A 166 29.66 11.26 10.41
N ASP A 167 30.99 11.27 10.24
CA ASP A 167 31.95 10.92 11.30
C ASP A 167 31.64 9.56 11.97
N ASP A 168 31.32 8.55 11.15
CA ASP A 168 30.91 7.19 11.53
C ASP A 168 29.59 7.05 12.30
N GLU A 169 28.87 8.15 12.53
CA GLU A 169 27.56 8.16 13.17
C GLU A 169 26.43 8.34 12.16
N TRP A 170 25.32 7.63 12.37
CA TRP A 170 24.10 7.87 11.60
C TRP A 170 23.40 9.10 12.15
N ILE A 171 23.32 10.16 11.35
CA ILE A 171 22.66 11.42 11.67
C ILE A 171 21.30 11.49 10.98
N HIS A 172 20.28 11.90 11.75
CA HIS A 172 18.92 12.11 11.25
C HIS A 172 18.84 13.32 10.31
N ALA A 173 18.14 13.20 9.18
CA ALA A 173 17.75 14.33 8.33
C ALA A 173 16.35 14.12 7.73
N ASP A 174 15.45 15.08 7.93
CA ASP A 174 14.10 15.04 7.35
C ASP A 174 13.86 16.20 6.36
N PRO A 175 13.92 15.94 5.04
CA PRO A 175 13.61 16.96 4.04
C PRO A 175 12.16 17.46 4.11
N THR A 176 11.23 16.72 4.74
CA THR A 176 9.87 17.18 5.00
C THR A 176 9.84 18.31 6.03
N LEU A 177 10.64 18.20 7.10
CA LEU A 177 10.80 19.30 8.07
C LEU A 177 11.45 20.51 7.41
N TYR A 178 12.42 20.29 6.52
CA TYR A 178 13.01 21.37 5.74
C TYR A 178 12.00 22.04 4.81
N PHE A 179 11.15 21.27 4.12
CA PHE A 179 10.05 21.78 3.31
C PHE A 179 9.13 22.70 4.14
N ILE A 180 8.77 22.25 5.35
CA ILE A 180 7.94 23.02 6.27
C ILE A 180 8.61 24.33 6.67
N ASN A 181 9.92 24.32 6.96
CA ASN A 181 10.67 25.55 7.24
C ASN A 181 10.70 26.51 6.06
N TYR A 182 10.96 25.97 4.87
CA TYR A 182 11.15 26.76 3.67
C TYR A 182 9.86 27.47 3.25
N HIS A 183 8.73 26.76 3.26
CA HIS A 183 7.44 27.27 2.78
C HIS A 183 6.56 27.89 3.88
N TYR A 184 6.74 27.50 5.14
CA TYR A 184 5.89 27.96 6.25
C TYR A 184 6.67 28.66 7.37
N HIS A 185 7.99 28.86 7.23
CA HIS A 185 8.83 29.62 8.17
C HIS A 185 8.78 29.12 9.63
N GLN A 186 8.68 27.81 9.86
CA GLN A 186 8.50 27.22 11.21
C GLN A 186 9.78 26.99 12.03
N ASN A 187 10.98 27.27 11.49
CA ASN A 187 12.28 27.14 12.17
C ASN A 187 12.48 25.81 12.95
N LEU A 188 12.01 24.70 12.39
CA LEU A 188 12.15 23.35 12.91
C LEU A 188 13.57 22.83 12.66
N ARG A 189 14.19 22.21 13.67
CA ARG A 189 15.50 21.57 13.45
C ARG A 189 15.29 20.26 12.66
N TRP A 190 15.65 20.29 11.39
CA TRP A 190 15.44 19.19 10.42
C TRP A 190 16.59 18.17 10.36
N VAL A 191 17.80 18.53 10.84
CA VAL A 191 18.98 17.66 10.94
C VAL A 191 19.35 17.42 12.40
N ASP A 192 19.77 16.20 12.71
CA ASP A 192 20.25 15.78 14.02
C ASP A 192 19.24 16.09 15.15
N ASN A 193 18.01 15.65 14.92
CA ASN A 193 16.90 15.87 15.85
C ASN A 193 15.91 14.68 15.84
N PRO A 194 16.38 13.44 16.06
CA PRO A 194 15.53 12.26 15.93
C PRO A 194 14.36 12.24 16.92
N ARG A 195 14.50 12.86 18.11
CA ARG A 195 13.43 12.96 19.12
C ARG A 195 12.37 14.04 18.81
N PHE A 196 12.47 14.73 17.67
CA PHE A 196 11.47 15.72 17.25
C PHE A 196 10.07 15.13 17.14
N TYR A 197 9.97 13.96 16.50
CA TYR A 197 8.68 13.35 16.19
C TYR A 197 7.90 13.10 17.47
N ASP A 198 8.52 12.37 18.39
CA ASP A 198 7.92 11.92 19.63
C ASP A 198 7.50 13.07 20.56
N SER A 199 8.25 14.17 20.53
CA SER A 199 7.99 15.32 21.40
C SER A 199 7.07 16.39 20.81
N LYS A 200 6.94 16.47 19.47
CA LYS A 200 6.29 17.62 18.80
C LYS A 200 5.34 17.26 17.66
N TRP A 201 5.46 16.09 17.04
CA TRP A 201 4.67 15.76 15.84
C TRP A 201 3.74 14.58 16.06
N PHE A 202 4.27 13.43 16.46
CA PHE A 202 3.52 12.21 16.73
C PHE A 202 4.35 11.30 17.63
N ASN A 203 3.71 10.59 18.56
CA ASN A 203 4.38 9.53 19.30
C ASN A 203 4.91 8.51 18.29
N VAL A 204 6.13 8.02 18.43
CA VAL A 204 6.71 7.07 17.46
C VAL A 204 6.34 5.65 17.86
N SER A 205 5.94 4.80 16.91
CA SER A 205 5.57 3.40 17.21
C SER A 205 6.76 2.46 17.09
N LYS A 206 7.35 2.38 15.90
CA LYS A 206 8.52 1.60 15.55
C LYS A 206 9.16 2.18 14.30
N VAL A 207 10.48 2.19 14.22
CA VAL A 207 11.22 2.77 13.09
C VAL A 207 12.14 1.72 12.49
N PHE A 208 12.05 1.56 11.17
CA PHE A 208 12.86 0.59 10.43
C PHE A 208 13.65 1.27 9.31
N VAL A 209 14.85 0.75 9.06
CA VAL A 209 15.58 0.98 7.81
C VAL A 209 14.86 0.26 6.68
N LYS A 210 14.48 1.00 5.63
CA LYS A 210 13.59 0.51 4.56
C LYS A 210 14.11 -0.76 3.85
N ASP A 211 15.41 -0.84 3.58
CA ASP A 211 15.98 -1.91 2.76
C ASP A 211 16.40 -3.15 3.56
N THR A 212 16.78 -2.97 4.82
CA THR A 212 17.28 -4.06 5.68
C THR A 212 16.28 -4.51 6.73
N ASN A 213 15.18 -3.75 6.92
CA ASN A 213 14.27 -3.87 8.05
C ASN A 213 14.99 -3.81 9.42
N GLY A 214 16.17 -3.18 9.48
CA GLY A 214 16.89 -2.96 10.73
C GLY A 214 16.11 -2.00 11.64
N ASP A 215 15.85 -2.43 12.87
CA ASP A 215 15.16 -1.62 13.89
C ASP A 215 16.08 -0.52 14.42
N VAL A 216 15.62 0.72 14.39
CA VAL A 216 16.33 1.90 14.90
C VAL A 216 15.45 2.72 15.85
N THR A 217 14.39 2.10 16.41
CA THR A 217 13.34 2.78 17.18
C THR A 217 13.87 3.57 18.36
N GLU A 218 14.81 3.01 19.15
CA GLU A 218 15.38 3.64 20.35
C GLU A 218 16.05 5.00 20.09
N LYS A 219 16.48 5.25 18.86
CA LYS A 219 17.02 6.56 18.46
C LYS A 219 15.95 7.64 18.44
N TYR A 220 14.70 7.27 18.14
CA TYR A 220 13.59 8.19 17.85
C TYR A 220 12.60 8.34 19.00
N THR A 221 12.50 7.35 19.89
CA THR A 221 11.63 7.35 21.07
C THR A 221 12.17 6.38 22.11
N ASP A 222 11.69 6.48 23.34
CA ASP A 222 11.97 5.47 24.35
C ASP A 222 11.05 4.27 24.10
N VAL A 223 11.51 3.07 24.43
CA VAL A 223 10.75 1.84 24.17
C VAL A 223 10.23 1.21 25.45
N GLY A 224 9.02 0.67 25.40
CA GLY A 224 8.49 -0.29 26.37
C GLY A 224 8.56 -1.70 25.80
N THR A 225 8.57 -2.69 26.68
CA THR A 225 8.56 -4.11 26.29
C THR A 225 7.16 -4.68 26.45
N LEU A 226 6.52 -5.04 25.34
CA LEU A 226 5.29 -5.81 25.34
C LEU A 226 5.63 -7.32 25.30
N ARG A 227 5.24 -8.05 26.34
CA ARG A 227 5.32 -9.51 26.39
C ARG A 227 3.98 -10.13 26.04
N VAL A 228 3.94 -10.89 24.96
CA VAL A 228 2.76 -11.60 24.48
C VAL A 228 2.90 -13.08 24.83
N TYR A 229 1.98 -13.59 25.65
CA TYR A 229 1.84 -15.00 25.97
C TYR A 229 0.78 -15.64 25.04
N LEU A 230 1.11 -16.79 24.46
CA LEU A 230 0.21 -17.51 23.57
C LEU A 230 -0.27 -18.79 24.26
N SER A 231 -1.57 -18.86 24.55
CA SER A 231 -2.19 -20.06 25.12
C SER A 231 -2.44 -21.13 24.05
N GLU A 232 -2.58 -20.71 22.79
CA GLU A 232 -2.70 -21.57 21.61
C GLU A 232 -1.63 -21.17 20.57
N PRO A 233 -1.14 -22.10 19.73
CA PRO A 233 -0.15 -21.78 18.70
C PRO A 233 -0.62 -20.69 17.74
N ALA A 234 0.27 -19.75 17.44
CA ALA A 234 0.10 -18.74 16.39
C ALA A 234 1.23 -18.86 15.37
N ASP A 235 0.98 -18.44 14.12
CA ASP A 235 2.02 -18.33 13.09
C ASP A 235 2.67 -16.95 13.10
N ARG A 236 1.90 -15.90 13.45
CA ARG A 236 2.40 -14.52 13.48
C ARG A 236 1.65 -13.66 14.49
N ILE A 237 2.29 -12.57 14.91
CA ILE A 237 1.69 -11.45 15.64
C ILE A 237 1.70 -10.22 14.73
N VAL A 238 0.52 -9.65 14.50
CA VAL A 238 0.34 -8.38 13.77
C VAL A 238 0.13 -7.28 14.79
N VAL A 239 1.00 -6.27 14.76
CA VAL A 239 0.93 -5.10 15.64
C VAL A 239 0.37 -3.94 14.84
N LYS A 240 -0.72 -3.34 15.33
CA LYS A 240 -1.35 -2.20 14.68
C LYS A 240 -1.54 -1.03 15.64
N THR A 241 -1.59 0.17 15.08
CA THR A 241 -1.89 1.42 15.79
C THR A 241 -2.91 2.25 15.02
N MET A 242 -3.42 3.31 15.65
CA MET A 242 -4.35 4.25 15.03
C MET A 242 -3.64 5.54 14.63
N LYS A 243 -3.65 5.86 13.34
CA LYS A 243 -3.29 7.20 12.83
C LYS A 243 -4.58 7.92 12.45
N LYS A 244 -5.04 8.84 13.30
CA LYS A 244 -6.40 9.43 13.23
C LYS A 244 -7.44 8.31 13.33
N GLU A 245 -8.35 8.21 12.36
CA GLU A 245 -9.41 7.18 12.31
C GLU A 245 -8.99 5.93 11.50
N LYS A 246 -7.75 5.88 11.01
CA LYS A 246 -7.27 4.79 10.17
C LYS A 246 -6.30 3.90 10.95
N GLU A 247 -6.64 2.61 11.03
CA GLU A 247 -5.74 1.58 11.52
C GLU A 247 -4.54 1.41 10.57
N ARG A 248 -3.35 1.28 11.13
CA ARG A 248 -2.09 1.09 10.41
C ARG A 248 -1.32 -0.06 11.04
N GLU A 249 -0.79 -0.94 10.20
CA GLU A 249 0.16 -1.95 10.63
C GLU A 249 1.49 -1.27 10.99
N VAL A 250 2.04 -1.65 12.14
CA VAL A 250 3.35 -1.19 12.63
C VAL A 250 4.41 -2.21 12.25
N THR A 251 4.13 -3.49 12.51
CA THR A 251 5.02 -4.61 12.20
C THR A 251 4.26 -5.93 12.27
N THR A 252 4.76 -6.94 11.57
CA THR A 252 4.33 -8.34 11.65
C THR A 252 5.53 -9.18 12.06
N ILE A 253 5.34 -10.04 13.07
CA ILE A 253 6.39 -10.85 13.68
C ILE A 253 6.02 -12.31 13.54
N ASP A 254 6.87 -13.11 12.89
CA ASP A 254 6.70 -14.56 12.82
C ASP A 254 6.93 -15.20 14.20
N VAL A 255 6.05 -16.11 14.59
CA VAL A 255 6.04 -16.72 15.92
C VAL A 255 6.69 -18.11 15.87
N ASN A 256 7.71 -18.32 16.70
CA ASN A 256 8.36 -19.63 16.89
C ASN A 256 8.33 -20.13 18.35
N ALA A 257 7.74 -19.35 19.26
CA ALA A 257 7.69 -19.63 20.69
C ALA A 257 6.34 -19.21 21.28
N SER A 258 5.96 -19.80 22.42
CA SER A 258 4.75 -19.45 23.15
C SER A 258 4.81 -18.09 23.86
N THR A 259 5.97 -17.44 23.86
CA THR A 259 6.16 -16.10 24.42
C THR A 259 6.98 -15.27 23.45
N VAL A 260 6.47 -14.09 23.11
CA VAL A 260 7.13 -13.13 22.22
C VAL A 260 7.30 -11.82 22.97
N ASN A 261 8.51 -11.25 22.94
CA ASN A 261 8.78 -9.91 23.45
C ASN A 261 8.87 -8.94 22.26
N ILE A 262 8.18 -7.81 22.35
CA ILE A 262 8.11 -6.80 21.30
C ILE A 262 8.46 -5.45 21.91
N GLU A 263 9.46 -4.78 21.36
CA GLU A 263 9.82 -3.41 21.74
C GLU A 263 9.07 -2.40 20.87
N LEU A 264 8.35 -1.48 21.53
CA LEU A 264 7.44 -0.51 20.93
C LEU A 264 7.53 0.83 21.69
N GLY A 265 7.34 1.95 20.99
CA GLY A 265 7.19 3.26 21.63
C GLY A 265 5.89 3.41 22.44
N GLY A 266 5.79 4.46 23.25
CA GLY A 266 4.68 4.66 24.18
C GLY A 266 3.36 5.07 23.51
N LYS A 267 2.40 4.14 23.37
CA LYS A 267 1.01 4.40 22.91
C LYS A 267 0.11 3.17 23.04
N LYS A 268 -1.12 3.30 22.54
CA LYS A 268 -2.09 2.22 22.36
C LYS A 268 -1.86 1.44 21.06
N TYR A 269 -2.02 0.13 21.15
CA TYR A 269 -1.86 -0.81 20.04
C TYR A 269 -2.99 -1.85 20.03
N ASN A 270 -3.37 -2.31 18.84
CA ASN A 270 -4.13 -3.53 18.64
C ASN A 270 -3.14 -4.65 18.31
N ILE A 271 -3.09 -5.68 19.15
CA ILE A 271 -2.19 -6.82 18.97
C ILE A 271 -3.03 -8.02 18.58
N THR A 272 -2.78 -8.55 17.38
CA THR A 272 -3.50 -9.69 16.83
C THR A 272 -2.56 -10.89 16.70
N ALA A 273 -2.85 -11.99 17.38
CA ALA A 273 -2.23 -13.27 17.08
C ALA A 273 -3.02 -13.95 15.95
N GLU A 274 -2.35 -14.41 14.89
CA GLU A 274 -2.99 -15.12 13.77
C GLU A 274 -2.39 -16.53 13.60
N LYS A 275 -3.25 -17.51 13.35
CA LYS A 275 -2.92 -18.88 12.97
C LYS A 275 -3.59 -19.21 11.64
N ASP A 276 -2.82 -19.54 10.62
CA ASP A 276 -3.36 -19.93 9.32
C ASP A 276 -3.95 -21.35 9.39
N LEU A 277 -5.23 -21.47 8.99
CA LEU A 277 -5.84 -22.76 8.67
C LEU A 277 -5.69 -23.06 7.18
N ILE A 278 -5.89 -22.03 6.36
CA ILE A 278 -5.60 -22.01 4.93
C ILE A 278 -4.84 -20.71 4.65
N PRO A 279 -3.56 -20.76 4.27
CA PRO A 279 -2.73 -19.57 4.09
C PRO A 279 -3.45 -18.49 3.28
N CYS A 280 -3.45 -17.26 3.81
CA CYS A 280 -4.07 -16.05 3.23
C CYS A 280 -5.61 -16.07 3.07
N LEU A 281 -6.31 -17.16 3.40
CA LEU A 281 -7.74 -17.31 3.15
C LEU A 281 -8.56 -17.46 4.42
N VAL A 282 -8.12 -18.32 5.34
CA VAL A 282 -8.85 -18.65 6.56
C VAL A 282 -7.85 -18.66 7.71
N VAL A 283 -8.06 -17.78 8.68
CA VAL A 283 -7.19 -17.62 9.84
C VAL A 283 -8.01 -17.77 11.12
N LEU A 284 -7.42 -18.36 12.16
CA LEU A 284 -7.87 -18.14 13.52
C LEU A 284 -7.13 -16.91 14.07
N GLN A 285 -7.83 -16.05 14.80
CA GLN A 285 -7.22 -14.88 15.39
C GLN A 285 -7.77 -14.54 16.77
N ASP A 286 -6.99 -13.78 17.52
CA ASP A 286 -7.41 -13.11 18.76
C ASP A 286 -6.72 -11.75 18.84
N THR A 287 -7.48 -10.72 19.21
CA THR A 287 -7.03 -9.32 19.19
C THR A 287 -7.29 -8.67 20.54
N LYS A 288 -6.27 -8.00 21.09
CA LYS A 288 -6.40 -7.18 22.29
C LYS A 288 -5.84 -5.79 22.08
N GLU A 289 -6.55 -4.78 22.60
CA GLU A 289 -6.01 -3.44 22.78
C GLU A 289 -5.08 -3.45 24.00
N VAL A 290 -3.90 -2.86 23.86
CA VAL A 290 -2.92 -2.71 24.94
C VAL A 290 -2.26 -1.34 24.87
N GLU A 291 -1.99 -0.75 26.02
CA GLU A 291 -1.17 0.46 26.13
C GLU A 291 0.24 0.07 26.56
N VAL A 292 1.21 0.38 25.69
CA VAL A 292 2.63 0.23 26.01
C VAL A 292 3.12 1.53 26.61
N VAL A 293 3.83 1.42 27.73
CA VAL A 293 4.43 2.56 28.43
C VAL A 293 5.95 2.43 28.34
N GLU A 294 6.60 3.52 27.95
CA GLU A 294 8.05 3.59 27.76
C GLU A 294 8.81 3.24 29.05
N GLY A 295 9.89 2.47 28.91
CA GLY A 295 10.70 1.99 30.04
C GLY A 295 10.01 0.96 30.93
N LYS A 296 8.79 0.51 30.60
CA LYS A 296 8.05 -0.49 31.37
C LYS A 296 7.80 -1.76 30.56
N GLN A 297 7.59 -2.84 31.29
CA GLN A 297 7.11 -4.09 30.72
C GLN A 297 5.59 -4.20 30.88
N THR A 298 4.88 -4.41 29.77
CA THR A 298 3.45 -4.74 29.75
C THR A 298 3.27 -6.17 29.27
N ALA A 299 2.28 -6.89 29.78
CA ALA A 299 2.02 -8.27 29.38
C ALA A 299 0.56 -8.47 28.97
N ILE A 300 0.35 -9.28 27.93
CA ILE A 300 -0.96 -9.74 27.48
C ILE A 300 -0.91 -11.23 27.15
N GLU A 301 -2.06 -11.88 27.20
CA GLU A 301 -2.25 -13.27 26.75
C GLU A 301 -3.19 -13.28 25.56
N LEU A 302 -2.89 -14.06 24.52
CA LEU A 302 -3.71 -14.21 23.31
C LEU A 302 -3.93 -15.69 23.00
N SER A 303 -5.12 -15.99 22.46
CA SER A 303 -5.54 -17.34 22.11
C SER A 303 -6.24 -17.33 20.75
N PRO A 304 -5.55 -17.50 19.61
CA PRO A 304 -6.16 -17.40 18.29
C PRO A 304 -7.18 -18.53 18.04
N THR A 305 -8.42 -18.32 18.47
CA THR A 305 -9.53 -19.28 18.36
C THR A 305 -10.69 -18.73 17.55
N ASN A 306 -10.74 -17.41 17.28
CA ASN A 306 -11.83 -16.82 16.52
C ASN A 306 -11.57 -16.96 15.02
N LEU A 307 -12.44 -17.68 14.33
CA LEU A 307 -12.34 -17.88 12.89
C LEU A 307 -12.62 -16.57 12.13
N GLU A 308 -11.67 -16.13 11.32
CA GLU A 308 -11.83 -15.06 10.35
C GLU A 308 -11.58 -15.57 8.93
N ILE A 309 -12.51 -15.23 8.03
CA ILE A 309 -12.42 -15.54 6.61
C ILE A 309 -11.93 -14.27 5.91
N LYS A 310 -10.70 -14.30 5.38
CA LYS A 310 -10.11 -13.15 4.69
C LYS A 310 -10.84 -12.90 3.35
N PRO A 311 -10.92 -11.64 2.87
CA PRO A 311 -11.60 -11.29 1.62
C PRO A 311 -11.18 -12.11 0.39
N LEU A 312 -9.90 -12.50 0.34
CA LEU A 312 -9.34 -13.30 -0.76
C LEU A 312 -10.02 -14.68 -0.89
N PHE A 313 -10.51 -15.26 0.22
CA PHE A 313 -11.26 -16.51 0.18
C PHE A 313 -12.53 -16.38 -0.67
N TYR A 314 -13.31 -15.31 -0.47
CA TYR A 314 -14.54 -15.09 -1.24
C TYR A 314 -14.24 -14.92 -2.74
N LEU A 315 -13.16 -14.21 -3.07
CA LEU A 315 -12.73 -14.07 -4.47
C LEU A 315 -12.31 -15.41 -5.07
N SER A 316 -11.56 -16.23 -4.31
CA SER A 316 -11.16 -17.57 -4.76
C SER A 316 -12.36 -18.50 -4.96
N MET A 317 -13.36 -18.43 -4.06
CA MET A 317 -14.59 -19.22 -4.16
C MET A 317 -15.42 -18.79 -5.36
N LEU A 318 -15.52 -17.49 -5.64
CA LEU A 318 -16.20 -16.98 -6.82
C LEU A 318 -15.54 -17.50 -8.11
N LEU A 319 -14.21 -17.47 -8.18
CA LEU A 319 -13.44 -18.02 -9.30
C LEU A 319 -13.67 -19.54 -9.47
N LEU A 320 -13.67 -20.30 -8.37
CA LEU A 320 -13.92 -21.75 -8.42
C LEU A 320 -15.33 -22.07 -8.93
N VAL A 321 -16.34 -21.31 -8.50
CA VAL A 321 -17.72 -21.44 -9.01
C VAL A 321 -17.77 -21.15 -10.50
N GLU A 322 -17.09 -20.11 -10.98
CA GLU A 322 -17.00 -19.80 -12.40
C GLU A 322 -16.34 -20.94 -13.21
N ILE A 323 -15.22 -21.47 -12.72
CA ILE A 323 -14.53 -22.61 -13.34
C ILE A 323 -15.46 -23.83 -13.41
N ALA A 324 -16.18 -24.14 -12.32
CA ALA A 324 -17.11 -25.27 -12.28
C ALA A 324 -18.26 -25.09 -13.30
N VAL A 325 -18.81 -23.89 -13.43
CA VAL A 325 -19.84 -23.55 -14.42
C VAL A 325 -19.30 -23.70 -15.85
N LEU A 326 -18.09 -23.22 -16.12
CA LEU A 326 -17.45 -23.35 -17.44
C LEU A 326 -17.20 -24.83 -17.79
N LEU A 327 -16.70 -25.63 -16.85
CA LEU A 327 -16.48 -27.06 -17.03
C LEU A 327 -17.79 -27.82 -17.28
N PHE A 328 -18.87 -27.45 -16.58
CA PHE A 328 -20.19 -28.02 -16.79
C PHE A 328 -20.73 -27.71 -18.20
N ILE A 329 -20.63 -26.46 -18.65
CA ILE A 329 -21.01 -26.04 -20.00
C ILE A 329 -20.20 -26.79 -21.06
N TRP A 330 -18.88 -26.88 -20.88
CA TRP A 330 -17.99 -27.60 -21.79
C TRP A 330 -18.35 -29.08 -21.89
N ARG A 331 -18.59 -29.75 -20.75
CA ARG A 331 -19.00 -31.16 -20.71
C ARG A 331 -20.33 -31.40 -21.42
N LYS A 332 -21.31 -30.49 -21.27
CA LYS A 332 -22.58 -30.57 -22.02
C LYS A 332 -22.37 -30.43 -23.53
N LYS A 333 -21.57 -29.45 -23.97
CA LYS A 333 -21.26 -29.25 -25.39
C LYS A 333 -20.60 -30.49 -26.02
N ARG A 334 -19.71 -31.16 -25.29
CA ARG A 334 -19.02 -32.37 -25.77
C ARG A 334 -19.94 -33.58 -25.95
N LYS A 335 -21.02 -33.69 -25.18
CA LYS A 335 -21.97 -34.82 -25.26
C LYS A 335 -23.01 -34.71 -26.38
N GLY A 336 -22.95 -33.69 -27.24
CA GLY A 336 -23.90 -33.52 -28.35
C GLY A 336 -25.35 -33.20 -27.93
N ASN A 337 -25.64 -33.17 -26.62
CA ASN A 337 -26.95 -32.87 -26.09
C ASN A 337 -27.14 -31.35 -25.97
N TYR A 338 -27.70 -30.75 -27.02
CA TYR A 338 -28.21 -29.37 -26.99
C TYR A 338 -29.50 -29.31 -26.16
N CYS A 339 -29.39 -29.46 -24.85
CA CYS A 339 -30.49 -29.07 -23.95
C CYS A 339 -30.56 -27.54 -23.88
N LYS A 340 -31.68 -26.95 -24.31
CA LYS A 340 -32.04 -25.56 -24.03
C LYS A 340 -32.09 -25.37 -22.51
N LEU A 341 -31.07 -24.75 -21.93
CA LEU A 341 -31.05 -24.34 -20.54
C LEU A 341 -31.91 -23.08 -20.40
N SER A 342 -33.09 -23.24 -19.78
CA SER A 342 -33.85 -22.13 -19.22
C SER A 342 -33.28 -21.84 -17.83
N LEU A 343 -32.79 -20.62 -17.62
CA LEU A 343 -32.27 -20.14 -16.34
C LEU A 343 -33.31 -19.20 -15.73
N SER A 344 -33.84 -19.57 -14.56
CA SER A 344 -34.61 -18.66 -13.70
C SER A 344 -33.68 -18.05 -12.65
N SER A 345 -33.96 -16.81 -12.26
CA SER A 345 -33.13 -16.02 -11.35
C SER A 345 -33.53 -16.22 -9.88
N ILE A 346 -32.54 -16.44 -9.00
CA ILE A 346 -32.70 -16.33 -7.55
C ILE A 346 -31.97 -15.05 -7.11
N ASN A 347 -32.64 -14.21 -6.34
CA ASN A 347 -32.03 -13.02 -5.76
C ASN A 347 -31.37 -13.38 -4.44
N PHE A 348 -30.06 -13.14 -4.32
CA PHE A 348 -29.35 -13.13 -3.06
C PHE A 348 -29.12 -11.69 -2.64
N ILE A 349 -29.47 -11.38 -1.39
CA ILE A 349 -29.11 -10.10 -0.77
C ILE A 349 -27.97 -10.41 0.19
N LEU A 350 -26.79 -9.86 -0.10
CA LEU A 350 -25.66 -9.89 0.81
C LEU A 350 -25.59 -8.51 1.48
N SER A 351 -25.84 -8.48 2.79
CA SER A 351 -25.71 -7.27 3.59
C SER A 351 -24.38 -7.29 4.33
N ILE A 352 -23.56 -6.27 4.08
CA ILE A 352 -22.32 -6.03 4.83
C ILE A 352 -22.42 -4.61 5.39
N GLY A 353 -22.72 -4.49 6.68
CA GLY A 353 -22.96 -3.19 7.33
C GLY A 353 -24.19 -2.47 6.76
N PHE A 354 -24.07 -1.16 6.48
CA PHE A 354 -25.15 -0.33 5.92
C PHE A 354 -25.32 -0.46 4.39
N PHE A 355 -24.51 -1.27 3.71
CA PHE A 355 -24.63 -1.50 2.28
C PHE A 355 -25.24 -2.88 1.99
N SER A 356 -26.33 -2.86 1.21
CA SER A 356 -26.94 -4.07 0.65
C SER A 356 -26.56 -4.16 -0.82
N ILE A 357 -25.86 -5.22 -1.20
CA ILE A 357 -25.59 -5.52 -2.60
C ILE A 357 -26.47 -6.71 -3.00
N SER A 358 -27.40 -6.46 -3.92
CA SER A 358 -28.26 -7.50 -4.49
C SER A 358 -27.55 -8.14 -5.68
N PHE A 359 -27.27 -9.44 -5.58
CA PHE A 359 -26.76 -10.22 -6.68
C PHE A 359 -27.85 -11.18 -7.16
N THR A 360 -28.21 -11.09 -8.44
CA THR A 360 -29.07 -12.07 -9.06
C THR A 360 -28.17 -13.19 -9.62
N ILE A 361 -28.10 -14.32 -8.92
CA ILE A 361 -27.41 -15.50 -9.40
C ILE A 361 -28.46 -16.41 -10.05
N PRO A 362 -28.39 -16.69 -11.35
CA PRO A 362 -29.36 -17.57 -11.97
C PRO A 362 -29.05 -19.01 -11.58
N TYR A 363 -30.06 -19.71 -11.11
CA TYR A 363 -30.02 -21.12 -10.75
C TYR A 363 -30.67 -21.96 -11.86
N ILE A 364 -30.24 -23.21 -11.95
CA ILE A 364 -30.67 -24.14 -13.00
C ILE A 364 -31.89 -24.92 -12.51
N SER A 365 -33.09 -24.62 -13.01
CA SER A 365 -34.22 -25.56 -12.92
C SER A 365 -34.17 -26.55 -14.08
N LEU A 366 -34.11 -27.86 -13.78
CA LEU A 366 -34.17 -28.92 -14.78
C LEU A 366 -35.64 -29.31 -15.05
N SER A 367 -36.17 -28.92 -16.20
CA SER A 367 -37.38 -29.54 -16.76
C SER A 367 -36.96 -30.57 -17.81
N VAL A 368 -37.20 -31.86 -17.53
CA VAL A 368 -36.96 -32.95 -18.48
C VAL A 368 -38.16 -33.04 -19.42
N LEU A 369 -37.97 -32.75 -20.71
CA LEU A 369 -38.94 -33.09 -21.75
C LEU A 369 -38.75 -34.56 -22.12
N SER A 370 -39.67 -35.43 -21.68
CA SER A 370 -39.74 -36.81 -22.16
C SER A 370 -40.34 -36.82 -23.56
N ILE A 371 -39.57 -37.25 -24.56
CA ILE A 371 -40.10 -37.59 -25.88
C ILE A 371 -40.41 -39.08 -25.85
N SER A 372 -41.67 -39.43 -25.57
CA SER A 372 -42.19 -40.78 -25.78
C SER A 372 -42.71 -40.90 -27.21
N GLY A 373 -42.00 -41.64 -28.05
CA GLY A 373 -42.40 -41.95 -29.42
C GLY A 373 -41.97 -43.37 -29.79
N PHE A 374 -42.70 -44.36 -29.32
CA PHE A 374 -42.76 -45.68 -29.94
C PHE A 374 -44.24 -45.98 -30.24
N SER A 375 -44.60 -45.91 -31.52
CA SER A 375 -45.85 -46.46 -32.04
C SER A 375 -45.53 -47.79 -32.71
N THR A 376 -46.06 -48.87 -32.16
CA THR A 376 -46.22 -50.17 -32.83
C THR A 376 -47.32 -50.07 -33.87
N ILE A 377 -47.02 -50.38 -35.14
CA ILE A 377 -47.72 -51.37 -36.00
C ILE A 377 -46.65 -52.06 -36.83
#